data_AF-A0A3A0G9T6-F1
#
_entry.id   AF-A0A3A0G9T6-F1
#
_cell.length_a   1.000
_cell.length_b   1.000
_cell.length_c   1.000
_cell.angle_alpha   90.00
_cell.angle_beta   90.00
_cell.angle_gamma   90.00
#
_symmetry.space_group_name_H-M   'P 1'
#
loop_
_entity.id
_entity.type
_entity.pdbx_description
1 polymer ?
#
loop_
_entity_poly.entity_id
_entity_poly.type
_entity_poly.pdbx_seq_one_letter_code
_entity_poly.pdbx_strand_id
1 'polypeptide(L)'
;MPSKLGQGPTISRGPNVNPVVEKMLIAAAKKAKVPYQLQPSSGLLGNDANAIQVTKGGVAAGSIGIPNRYMHTQVEVCSLKDIENAAKLLAQFVKDIGPKTDFRPS
;
A
#
# COMPACT_ATOMS: atom_id res chain seq x y z
N MET A 1 -2.83 -5.11 -14.70
CA MET A 1 -4.28 -4.89 -14.89
C MET A 1 -4.71 -3.71 -14.02
N PRO A 2 -5.63 -2.85 -14.48
CA PRO A 2 -6.12 -1.74 -13.67
C PRO A 2 -6.87 -2.26 -12.44
N SER A 3 -6.77 -1.53 -11.33
CA SER A 3 -7.53 -1.85 -10.12
C SER A 3 -9.04 -1.67 -10.35
N LYS A 4 -9.83 -2.48 -9.62
CA LYS A 4 -11.29 -2.46 -9.67
C LYS A 4 -11.85 -1.90 -8.37
N LEU A 5 -12.92 -1.11 -8.46
CA LEU A 5 -13.68 -0.63 -7.32
C LEU A 5 -14.37 -1.82 -6.61
N GLY A 6 -14.44 -1.76 -5.28
CA GLY A 6 -15.09 -2.74 -4.42
C GLY A 6 -14.32 -4.05 -4.21
N GLN A 7 -13.11 -4.16 -4.77
CA GLN A 7 -12.26 -5.36 -4.71
C GLN A 7 -11.08 -5.21 -3.72
N GLY A 8 -11.13 -4.20 -2.86
CA GLY A 8 -10.15 -3.94 -1.82
C GLY A 8 -9.05 -2.96 -2.22
N PRO A 9 -8.30 -2.44 -1.23
CA PRO A 9 -7.19 -1.52 -1.46
C PRO A 9 -6.11 -2.13 -2.37
N THR A 10 -5.38 -1.26 -3.05
CA THR A 10 -4.16 -1.65 -3.76
C THR A 10 -2.97 -1.67 -2.82
N ILE A 11 -2.05 -2.62 -3.04
CA ILE A 11 -0.72 -2.64 -2.43
C ILE A 11 0.27 -2.48 -3.58
N SER A 12 1.09 -1.43 -3.53
CA SER A 12 2.12 -1.19 -4.52
C SER A 12 3.22 -2.25 -4.41
N ARG A 13 3.64 -2.78 -5.55
CA ARG A 13 4.78 -3.70 -5.69
C ARG A 13 5.71 -3.18 -6.77
N GLY A 14 6.98 -2.97 -6.46
CA GLY A 14 7.94 -2.49 -7.44
C GLY A 14 9.27 -2.08 -6.80
N PRO A 15 10.21 -1.58 -7.61
CA PRO A 15 11.55 -1.19 -7.14
C PRO A 15 11.51 -0.02 -6.13
N ASN A 16 10.44 0.77 -6.19
CA ASN A 16 10.20 1.89 -5.31
C ASN A 16 9.21 1.55 -4.18
N VAL A 17 9.31 0.33 -3.67
CA VAL A 17 8.70 -0.13 -2.43
C VAL A 17 9.71 -0.98 -1.65
N ASN A 18 9.82 -0.78 -0.34
CA ASN A 18 10.64 -1.66 0.50
C ASN A 18 10.01 -3.07 0.53
N PRO A 19 10.76 -4.13 0.16
CA PRO A 19 10.21 -5.48 0.01
C PRO A 19 9.77 -6.12 1.34
N VAL A 20 10.34 -5.70 2.48
CA VAL A 20 9.90 -6.14 3.80
C VAL A 20 8.54 -5.52 4.13
N VAL A 21 8.39 -4.21 3.90
CA VAL A 21 7.13 -3.49 4.12
C VAL A 21 6.02 -4.06 3.22
N GLU A 22 6.30 -4.33 1.94
CA GLU A 22 5.34 -4.97 1.04
C GLU A 22 4.84 -6.32 1.59
N LYS A 23 5.77 -7.19 2.00
CA LYS A 23 5.45 -8.51 2.57
C LYS A 23 4.61 -8.38 3.84
N MET A 24 4.95 -7.42 4.70
CA MET A 24 4.20 -7.15 5.92
C MET A 24 2.78 -6.64 5.63
N LEU A 25 2.60 -5.74 4.65
CA LEU A 25 1.28 -5.28 4.22
C LEU A 25 0.42 -6.44 3.68
N ILE A 26 1.00 -7.31 2.86
CA ILE A 26 0.31 -8.51 2.36
C ILE A 26 -0.08 -9.46 3.50
N ALA A 27 0.82 -9.67 4.47
CA ALA A 27 0.55 -10.50 5.64
C ALA A 27 -0.57 -9.91 6.50
N ALA A 28 -0.55 -8.59 6.74
CA ALA A 28 -1.58 -7.87 7.47
C ALA A 28 -2.95 -7.97 6.76
N ALA A 29 -3.00 -7.83 5.43
CA ALA A 29 -4.23 -8.00 4.66
C ALA A 29 -4.83 -9.40 4.84
N LYS A 30 -3.99 -10.45 4.75
CA LYS A 30 -4.40 -11.83 4.98
C LYS A 30 -4.91 -12.06 6.42
N LYS A 31 -4.19 -11.54 7.41
CA LYS A 31 -4.55 -11.67 8.84
C LYS A 31 -5.87 -10.96 9.17
N ALA A 32 -6.09 -9.77 8.61
CA ALA A 32 -7.34 -9.02 8.76
C ALA A 32 -8.48 -9.51 7.85
N LYS A 33 -8.24 -10.54 7.01
CA LYS A 33 -9.19 -11.03 6.00
C LYS A 33 -9.69 -9.92 5.07
N VAL A 34 -8.81 -8.97 4.74
CA VAL A 34 -9.09 -7.85 3.83
C VAL A 34 -8.72 -8.28 2.41
N PRO A 35 -9.66 -8.21 1.43
CA PRO A 35 -9.29 -8.38 0.03
C PRO A 35 -8.33 -7.26 -0.39
N TYR A 36 -7.35 -7.57 -1.23
CA TYR A 36 -6.38 -6.59 -1.72
C TYR A 36 -6.01 -6.87 -3.17
N GLN A 37 -5.53 -5.83 -3.86
CA GLN A 37 -5.10 -5.91 -5.25
C GLN A 37 -3.63 -5.54 -5.34
N LEU A 38 -2.82 -6.34 -6.04
CA LEU A 38 -1.43 -5.97 -6.29
C LEU A 38 -1.36 -4.96 -7.43
N GLN A 39 -0.72 -3.82 -7.16
CA GLN A 39 -0.48 -2.77 -8.15
C GLN A 39 1.00 -2.77 -8.51
N PRO A 40 1.39 -3.38 -9.64
CA PRO A 40 2.78 -3.34 -10.09
C PRO A 40 3.16 -1.90 -10.48
N SER A 41 4.31 -1.45 -10.01
CA SER A 41 4.97 -0.23 -10.46
C SER A 41 6.23 -0.60 -11.23
N SER A 42 6.28 -0.22 -12.51
CA SER A 42 7.45 -0.42 -13.38
C SER A 42 8.53 0.64 -13.17
N GLY A 43 8.26 1.69 -12.39
CA GLY A 43 9.18 2.79 -12.15
C GLY A 43 8.93 3.49 -10.82
N LEU A 44 9.31 4.77 -10.75
CA LEU A 44 9.09 5.59 -9.58
C LEU A 44 7.58 5.78 -9.35
N LEU A 45 7.14 5.72 -8.10
CA LEU A 45 5.79 6.12 -7.75
C LEU A 45 5.66 7.63 -7.95
N GLY A 46 4.56 8.08 -8.57
CA GLY A 46 4.29 9.51 -8.77
C GLY A 46 3.77 10.23 -7.51
N ASN A 47 4.05 9.69 -6.32
CA ASN A 47 3.56 10.18 -5.04
C ASN A 47 4.71 10.30 -4.02
N ASP A 48 4.38 10.78 -2.82
CA ASP A 48 5.37 11.07 -1.77
C ASP A 48 6.16 9.84 -1.32
N ALA A 49 5.61 8.62 -1.49
CA ALA A 49 6.31 7.39 -1.11
C ALA A 49 7.63 7.21 -1.86
N ASN A 50 7.71 7.71 -3.11
CA ASN A 50 8.97 7.74 -3.88
C ASN A 50 10.02 8.59 -3.17
N ALA A 51 9.69 9.84 -2.83
CA ALA A 51 10.62 10.74 -2.15
C ALA A 51 11.01 10.21 -0.76
N ILE A 52 10.05 9.68 0.00
CA ILE A 52 10.29 9.10 1.33
C ILE A 52 11.27 7.93 1.22
N GLN A 53 11.05 6.99 0.28
CA GLN A 53 11.91 5.81 0.17
C GLN A 53 13.38 6.17 -0.02
N VAL A 54 13.68 7.13 -0.90
CA VAL A 54 15.07 7.47 -1.29
C VAL A 54 15.71 8.50 -0.36
N THR A 55 14.98 9.00 0.64
CA THR A 55 15.49 10.03 1.55
C THR A 55 16.55 9.47 2.50
N LYS A 56 17.65 10.22 2.70
CA LYS A 56 18.81 9.85 3.54
C LYS A 56 19.42 8.50 3.10
N GLY A 57 19.64 7.57 4.04
CA GLY A 57 20.13 6.22 3.75
C GLY A 57 19.05 5.24 3.28
N GLY A 58 17.86 5.75 2.96
CA GLY A 58 16.69 4.95 2.63
C GLY A 58 15.74 4.79 3.81
N VAL A 59 14.46 5.14 3.61
CA VAL A 59 13.39 4.88 4.59
C VAL A 59 12.60 3.66 4.13
N ALA A 60 12.30 2.76 5.07
CA ALA A 60 11.42 1.63 4.79
C ALA A 60 10.00 2.11 4.48
N ALA A 61 9.72 2.29 3.19
CA ALA A 61 8.47 2.83 2.71
C ALA A 61 7.66 1.79 1.95
N GLY A 62 6.34 1.82 2.13
CA GLY A 62 5.38 1.10 1.32
C GLY A 62 4.20 1.98 1.02
N SER A 63 3.47 1.64 -0.05
CA SER A 63 2.33 2.43 -0.52
C SER A 63 1.12 1.52 -0.67
N ILE A 64 0.00 1.98 -0.13
CA ILE A 64 -1.32 1.42 -0.42
C ILE A 64 -2.17 2.49 -1.10
N GLY A 65 -3.18 2.07 -1.85
CA GLY A 65 -4.10 2.98 -2.53
C GLY A 65 -5.55 2.54 -2.38
N ILE A 66 -6.46 3.50 -2.51
CA ILE A 66 -7.88 3.23 -2.69
C ILE A 66 -8.16 3.30 -4.19
N PRO A 67 -8.71 2.23 -4.81
CA PRO A 67 -9.14 2.29 -6.20
C PRO A 67 -10.09 3.48 -6.42
N ASN A 68 -9.78 4.28 -7.45
CA ASN A 68 -10.46 5.53 -7.77
C ASN A 68 -10.68 5.64 -9.29
N ARG A 69 -11.75 6.33 -9.70
CA ARG A 69 -12.00 6.77 -11.08
C ARG A 69 -12.03 8.29 -11.14
N TYR A 70 -11.46 8.83 -12.22
CA TYR A 70 -11.39 10.28 -12.49
C TYR A 70 -10.52 11.05 -11.50
N MET A 71 -9.41 10.44 -11.07
CA MET A 71 -8.41 11.08 -10.22
C MET A 71 -7.93 12.42 -10.83
N HIS A 72 -7.83 13.45 -10.00
CA HIS A 72 -7.48 14.85 -10.37
C HIS A 72 -8.56 15.59 -11.18
N THR A 73 -9.80 15.12 -11.16
CA THR A 73 -10.94 15.87 -11.70
C THR A 73 -11.79 16.45 -10.57
N GLN A 74 -12.77 17.29 -10.90
CA GLN A 74 -13.66 17.91 -9.93
C GLN A 74 -14.53 16.89 -9.17
N VAL A 75 -14.81 15.73 -9.77
CA VAL A 75 -15.66 14.69 -9.20
C VAL A 75 -14.97 13.34 -9.34
N GLU A 76 -14.61 12.74 -8.21
CA GLU A 76 -13.97 11.43 -8.15
C GLU A 76 -14.94 10.36 -7.65
N VAL A 77 -14.67 9.10 -8.01
CA VAL A 77 -15.51 7.97 -7.61
C VAL A 77 -14.66 6.87 -6.97
N CYS A 78 -14.99 6.54 -5.73
CA CYS A 78 -14.38 5.46 -4.96
C CYS A 78 -15.45 4.57 -4.32
N SER A 79 -15.04 3.41 -3.80
CA SER A 79 -15.91 2.53 -3.02
C SER A 79 -15.70 2.75 -1.53
N LEU A 80 -16.78 3.00 -0.78
CA LEU A 80 -16.72 3.08 0.68
C LEU A 80 -16.17 1.79 1.31
N LYS A 81 -16.47 0.63 0.72
CA LYS A 81 -15.95 -0.66 1.16
C LYS A 81 -14.43 -0.74 1.01
N ASP A 82 -13.85 -0.17 -0.04
CA ASP A 82 -12.40 -0.15 -0.24
C ASP A 82 -11.72 0.77 0.78
N ILE A 83 -12.36 1.90 1.13
CA ILE A 83 -11.88 2.82 2.17
C ILE A 83 -11.85 2.12 3.54
N GLU A 84 -12.95 1.46 3.93
CA GLU A 84 -13.00 0.71 5.19
C GLU A 84 -11.97 -0.41 5.24
N ASN A 85 -11.79 -1.11 4.13
CA ASN A 85 -10.80 -2.18 4.01
C ASN A 85 -9.36 -1.64 4.10
N ALA A 86 -9.08 -0.48 3.51
CA ALA A 86 -7.80 0.20 3.64
C ALA A 86 -7.51 0.57 5.11
N ALA A 87 -8.51 1.10 5.82
CA ALA A 87 -8.38 1.42 7.25
C ALA A 87 -8.11 0.16 8.10
N LYS A 88 -8.85 -0.93 7.85
CA LYS A 88 -8.63 -2.23 8.52
C LYS A 88 -7.24 -2.80 8.25
N LEU A 89 -6.78 -2.72 7.00
CA LEU A 89 -5.43 -3.13 6.61
C LEU A 89 -4.36 -2.33 7.36
N LEU A 90 -4.44 -1.01 7.34
CA LEU A 90 -3.48 -0.15 8.03
C LEU A 90 -3.48 -0.40 9.54
N ALA A 91 -4.66 -0.53 10.15
CA ALA A 91 -4.78 -0.83 11.57
C ALA A 91 -4.12 -2.18 11.92
N GLN A 92 -4.30 -3.21 11.09
CA GLN A 92 -3.65 -4.50 11.29
C GLN A 92 -2.14 -4.42 11.08
N PHE A 93 -1.67 -3.72 10.04
CA PHE A 93 -0.26 -3.52 9.75
C PHE A 93 0.47 -2.84 10.92
N VAL A 94 -0.11 -1.77 11.48
CA VAL A 94 0.46 -1.07 12.65
C VAL A 94 0.52 -1.98 13.87
N LYS A 95 -0.49 -2.84 14.10
CA LYS A 95 -0.47 -3.82 15.20
C LYS A 95 0.61 -4.90 15.04
N ASP A 96 1.00 -5.21 13.81
CA ASP A 96 2.02 -6.21 13.52
C ASP A 96 3.45 -5.64 13.61
N ILE A 97 3.61 -4.32 13.72
CA ILE A 97 4.89 -3.66 13.98
C ILE A 97 5.17 -3.67 15.49
N GLY A 98 6.36 -4.14 15.88
CA GLY A 98 6.81 -4.15 17.25
C GLY A 98 8.31 -3.89 17.39
N PRO A 99 8.85 -3.92 18.62
CA PRO A 99 10.25 -3.56 18.90
C PRO A 99 11.29 -4.44 18.18
N LYS A 100 10.88 -5.63 17.72
CA LYS A 100 11.75 -6.60 17.03
C LYS A 100 11.59 -6.57 15.51
N THR A 101 10.75 -5.68 14.97
CA THR A 101 10.55 -5.57 13.52
C THR A 101 11.80 -4.99 12.88
N ASP A 102 12.41 -5.75 11.96
CA ASP A 102 13.51 -5.30 11.12
C ASP A 102 12.99 -5.05 9.70
N PHE A 103 13.26 -3.87 9.16
CA PHE A 103 12.81 -3.47 7.82
C PHE A 103 13.92 -3.55 6.76
N ARG A 104 15.10 -4.05 7.12
CA ARG A 104 16.20 -4.23 6.17
C ARG A 104 15.94 -5.46 5.30
N PRO A 105 15.99 -5.32 3.96
CA PRO A 105 15.99 -6.47 3.07
C PRO A 105 17.23 -7.33 3.32
N SER A 106 17.04 -8.65 3.45
CA SER A 106 18.11 -9.65 3.49
C SER A 106 18.64 -9.97 2.10
#